data_AF-A0A934MED1-F1
#
_entry.id   AF-A0A934MED1-F1
#
_cell.length_a   1.000
_cell.length_b   1.000
_cell.length_c   1.000
_cell.angle_alpha   90.00
_cell.angle_beta   90.00
_cell.angle_gamma   90.00
#
_symmetry.space_group_name_H-M   'P 1'
#
loop_
_entity.id
_entity.type
_entity.pdbx_description
1 polymer ?
#
loop_
_entity_poly.entity_id
_entity_poly.type
_entity_poly.pdbx_seq_one_letter_code
_entity_poly.pdbx_strand_id
1 'polypeptide(L)'
;MSDTFQNWGPLALATLAAASVIVFWILQTARHERLLARLPIRVHVNGIRGKSTIVRYIAGALREGGITTVAKTTGSATRLIHPDGSEEPIRRIGAPTIIEQIEILGRATGPDTQAIVIECMALDTEYQRISEQRMIRATDGIIANVRRDHVEQMGYELPDIARALSNTAPLNAPLLTAERDPELRAILSQAARARGGQLVAVRGADVSDAELDGFGPLTFPENVALALAVAERHGVDRATALRGMRGARMDPGASGVFHHAIDGRDLWWINLFGVNDVDSARINLRRVMGWAERRGDVALVLNNRADRENRTLQFAEMLSEMGAATRVFLSGEGLDKLQDALRHAGLDDASRLDLPKDLSPRAVLHSVSDKGSVVLIGLANIHTRDADLIRAVLEDPAAAWSGDRDTDVAQAPCTDRDAA
;
A
#
# COMPACT_ATOMS: atom_id res chain seq x y z
N MET A 1 -33.79 -61.10 -0.54
CA MET A 1 -32.61 -60.32 -1.04
C MET A 1 -32.97 -58.88 -1.45
N SER A 2 -34.25 -58.48 -1.46
CA SER A 2 -34.69 -57.11 -1.78
C SER A 2 -34.58 -56.13 -0.59
N ASP A 3 -34.86 -56.57 0.64
CA ASP A 3 -34.88 -55.66 1.81
C ASP A 3 -33.49 -55.24 2.31
N THR A 4 -32.47 -56.05 2.01
CA THR A 4 -31.07 -55.77 2.37
C THR A 4 -30.45 -54.72 1.45
N PHE A 5 -30.81 -54.65 0.16
CA PHE A 5 -30.32 -53.59 -0.72
C PHE A 5 -30.99 -52.24 -0.43
N GLN A 6 -32.25 -52.25 0.03
CA GLN A 6 -33.02 -51.04 0.31
C GLN A 6 -32.54 -50.28 1.56
N ASN A 7 -31.97 -50.97 2.55
CA ASN A 7 -31.45 -50.36 3.78
C ASN A 7 -29.96 -49.94 3.70
N TRP A 8 -29.15 -50.56 2.85
CA TRP A 8 -27.70 -50.31 2.77
C TRP A 8 -27.28 -49.42 1.58
N GLY A 9 -28.12 -49.31 0.53
CA GLY A 9 -27.85 -48.47 -0.63
C GLY A 9 -27.56 -47.00 -0.29
N PRO A 10 -28.39 -46.32 0.52
CA PRO A 10 -28.14 -44.94 0.94
C PRO A 10 -26.85 -44.77 1.74
N LEU A 11 -26.53 -45.73 2.61
CA LEU A 11 -25.31 -45.70 3.43
C LEU A 11 -24.05 -45.87 2.57
N ALA A 12 -24.08 -46.80 1.61
CA ALA A 12 -23.00 -46.99 0.65
C ALA A 12 -22.77 -45.74 -0.21
N LEU A 13 -23.85 -45.12 -0.70
CA LEU A 13 -23.76 -43.86 -1.46
C LEU A 13 -23.20 -42.72 -0.61
N ALA A 14 -23.68 -42.55 0.63
CA ALA A 14 -23.17 -41.53 1.55
C ALA A 14 -21.68 -41.75 1.87
N THR A 15 -21.26 -43.01 2.03
CA THR A 15 -19.85 -43.37 2.27
C THR A 15 -18.99 -43.05 1.06
N LEU A 16 -19.45 -43.38 -0.14
CA LEU A 16 -18.73 -43.05 -1.39
C LEU A 16 -18.65 -41.54 -1.60
N ALA A 17 -19.71 -40.79 -1.31
CA ALA A 17 -19.71 -39.33 -1.38
C ALA A 17 -18.75 -38.71 -0.35
N ALA A 18 -18.74 -39.19 0.89
CA ALA A 18 -17.79 -38.73 1.90
C ALA A 18 -16.33 -39.05 1.51
N ALA A 19 -16.09 -40.27 1.03
CA ALA A 19 -14.77 -40.69 0.57
C ALA A 19 -14.28 -39.86 -0.63
N SER A 20 -15.16 -39.55 -1.59
CA SER A 20 -14.79 -38.75 -2.75
C SER A 20 -14.42 -37.31 -2.36
N VAL A 21 -15.15 -36.71 -1.41
CA VAL A 21 -14.82 -35.39 -0.84
C VAL A 21 -13.48 -35.43 -0.11
N ILE A 22 -13.22 -36.45 0.72
CA ILE A 22 -11.94 -36.60 1.43
C ILE A 22 -10.79 -36.75 0.43
N VAL A 23 -10.93 -37.63 -0.56
CA VAL A 23 -9.91 -37.81 -1.61
C VAL A 23 -9.68 -36.52 -2.38
N PHE A 24 -10.74 -35.79 -2.73
CA PHE A 24 -10.63 -34.49 -3.38
C PHE A 24 -9.80 -33.51 -2.53
N TRP A 25 -10.08 -33.38 -1.24
CA TRP A 25 -9.32 -32.49 -0.34
C TRP A 25 -7.87 -32.92 -0.16
N ILE A 26 -7.59 -34.22 -0.08
CA ILE A 26 -6.21 -34.75 -0.03
C ILE A 26 -5.46 -34.36 -1.31
N LEU A 27 -6.08 -34.55 -2.48
CA LEU A 27 -5.49 -34.21 -3.77
C LEU A 27 -5.25 -32.70 -3.92
N GLN A 28 -6.19 -31.86 -3.49
CA GLN A 28 -6.02 -30.40 -3.50
C GLN A 28 -4.88 -29.96 -2.58
N THR A 29 -4.83 -30.50 -1.36
CA THR A 29 -3.76 -30.20 -0.40
C THR A 29 -2.40 -30.62 -0.96
N ALA A 30 -2.29 -31.84 -1.50
CA ALA A 30 -1.03 -32.33 -2.08
C ALA A 30 -0.58 -31.49 -3.30
N ARG A 31 -1.52 -31.02 -4.13
CA ARG A 31 -1.21 -30.11 -5.25
C ARG A 31 -0.68 -28.77 -4.75
N HIS A 32 -1.33 -28.19 -3.74
CA HIS A 32 -0.89 -26.93 -3.14
C HIS A 32 0.49 -27.05 -2.49
N GLU A 33 0.74 -28.13 -1.74
CA GLU A 33 2.05 -28.35 -1.13
C GLU A 33 3.17 -28.52 -2.17
N ARG A 34 2.89 -29.22 -3.27
CA ARG A 34 3.85 -29.33 -4.39
C ARG A 34 4.09 -27.97 -5.05
N LEU A 35 3.06 -27.13 -5.17
CA LEU A 35 3.22 -25.78 -5.68
C LEU A 35 4.14 -24.95 -4.78
N LEU A 36 3.88 -24.94 -3.47
CA LEU A 36 4.73 -24.22 -2.51
C LEU A 36 6.17 -24.72 -2.53
N ALA A 37 6.39 -26.04 -2.65
CA ALA A 37 7.71 -26.63 -2.71
C ALA A 37 8.52 -26.20 -3.96
N ARG A 38 7.85 -25.77 -5.03
CA ARG A 38 8.50 -25.28 -6.26
C ARG A 38 8.86 -23.80 -6.22
N LEU A 39 8.29 -23.04 -5.29
CA LEU A 39 8.48 -21.58 -5.19
C LEU A 39 9.57 -21.31 -4.15
N PRO A 40 10.85 -21.16 -4.51
CA PRO A 40 11.93 -20.98 -3.55
C PRO A 40 11.80 -19.69 -2.73
N ILE A 41 11.12 -18.67 -3.27
CA ILE A 41 10.94 -17.37 -2.62
C ILE A 41 9.44 -17.14 -2.40
N ARG A 42 9.04 -17.02 -1.14
CA ARG A 42 7.64 -16.77 -0.75
C ARG A 42 7.62 -15.68 0.31
N VAL A 43 7.19 -14.50 -0.09
CA VAL A 43 7.17 -13.32 0.77
C VAL A 43 5.74 -13.04 1.22
N HIS A 44 5.51 -13.01 2.53
CA HIS A 44 4.19 -12.70 3.11
C HIS A 44 4.26 -11.36 3.84
N VAL A 45 3.53 -10.37 3.32
CA VAL A 45 3.60 -8.98 3.78
C VAL A 45 2.39 -8.63 4.63
N ASN A 46 2.60 -8.38 5.92
CA ASN A 46 1.59 -7.97 6.87
C ASN A 46 1.97 -6.62 7.54
N GLY A 47 1.06 -6.08 8.33
CA GLY A 47 1.18 -4.77 9.00
C GLY A 47 -0.04 -3.89 8.76
N ILE A 48 -0.13 -2.78 9.48
CA ILE A 48 -1.32 -1.93 9.43
C ILE A 48 -1.33 -1.06 8.15
N ARG A 49 -0.25 -0.32 7.89
CA ARG A 49 -0.13 0.57 6.72
C ARG A 49 0.98 0.12 5.76
N GLY A 50 0.85 0.46 4.47
CA GLY A 50 1.93 0.34 3.48
C GLY A 50 2.13 -1.04 2.83
N LYS A 51 1.30 -2.04 3.17
CA LYS A 51 1.45 -3.42 2.67
C LYS A 51 1.50 -3.52 1.15
N SER A 52 0.52 -2.94 0.44
CA SER A 52 0.45 -3.02 -1.03
C SER A 52 1.66 -2.37 -1.70
N THR A 53 2.15 -1.24 -1.17
CA THR A 53 3.37 -0.58 -1.65
C THR A 53 4.60 -1.46 -1.45
N ILE A 54 4.76 -2.06 -0.27
CA ILE A 54 5.88 -2.96 0.04
C ILE A 54 5.87 -4.18 -0.89
N VAL A 55 4.70 -4.79 -1.12
CA VAL A 55 4.55 -5.91 -2.07
C VAL A 55 5.00 -5.50 -3.47
N ARG A 56 4.57 -4.33 -3.95
CA ARG A 56 4.93 -3.80 -5.27
C ARG A 56 6.44 -3.53 -5.37
N TYR A 57 7.04 -2.96 -4.34
CA TYR A 57 8.48 -2.70 -4.29
C TYR A 57 9.31 -3.97 -4.28
N ILE A 58 8.97 -4.95 -3.43
CA ILE A 58 9.68 -6.23 -3.39
C ILE A 58 9.55 -6.93 -4.75
N ALA A 59 8.35 -6.98 -5.33
CA ALA A 59 8.16 -7.62 -6.61
C ALA A 59 8.91 -6.91 -7.75
N GLY A 60 8.93 -5.57 -7.75
CA GLY A 60 9.70 -4.77 -8.70
C GLY A 60 11.20 -5.03 -8.58
N ALA A 61 11.73 -5.00 -7.35
CA ALA A 61 13.14 -5.26 -7.07
C ALA A 61 13.58 -6.67 -7.51
N LEU A 62 12.79 -7.70 -7.17
CA LEU A 62 13.10 -9.08 -7.55
C LEU A 62 13.06 -9.27 -9.07
N ARG A 63 12.06 -8.72 -9.77
CA ARG A 63 11.99 -8.77 -11.25
C ARG A 63 13.18 -8.09 -11.92
N GLU A 64 13.52 -6.89 -11.46
CA GLU A 64 14.68 -6.15 -11.98
C GLU A 64 15.98 -6.92 -11.73
N GLY A 65 16.06 -7.69 -10.64
CA GLY A 65 17.14 -8.64 -10.36
C GLY A 65 17.10 -9.94 -11.17
N GLY A 66 16.19 -10.08 -12.15
CA GLY A 66 16.06 -11.26 -13.00
C GLY A 66 15.31 -12.44 -12.37
N ILE A 67 14.61 -12.24 -11.26
CA ILE A 67 13.82 -13.29 -10.58
C ILE A 67 12.38 -13.21 -11.07
N THR A 68 11.90 -14.30 -11.69
CA THR A 68 10.51 -14.40 -12.19
C THR A 68 9.51 -14.33 -11.03
N THR A 69 8.93 -13.15 -10.83
CA THR A 69 8.17 -12.82 -9.62
C THR A 69 6.73 -12.45 -9.92
N VAL A 70 5.80 -13.13 -9.24
CA VAL A 70 4.38 -12.81 -9.21
C VAL A 70 4.06 -12.10 -7.90
N ALA A 71 3.14 -11.14 -7.93
CA ALA A 71 2.70 -10.48 -6.72
C ALA A 71 1.18 -10.30 -6.65
N LYS A 72 0.66 -10.25 -5.43
CA LYS A 72 -0.76 -9.97 -5.17
C LYS A 72 -0.90 -8.86 -4.14
N THR A 73 -1.58 -7.79 -4.52
CA THR A 73 -1.98 -6.70 -3.60
C THR A 73 -3.47 -6.72 -3.35
N THR A 74 -3.86 -6.24 -2.18
CA THR A 74 -5.25 -6.24 -1.70
C THR A 74 -5.70 -4.88 -1.18
N GLY A 75 -4.99 -3.82 -1.58
CA GLY A 75 -5.31 -2.43 -1.26
C GLY A 75 -6.64 -1.96 -1.86
N SER A 76 -6.68 -0.71 -2.33
CA SER A 76 -7.93 -0.08 -2.80
C SER A 76 -8.60 -0.87 -3.93
N ALA A 77 -7.82 -1.54 -4.77
CA ALA A 77 -8.29 -2.53 -5.73
C ALA A 77 -7.37 -3.75 -5.70
N THR A 78 -7.94 -4.95 -5.56
CA THR A 78 -7.13 -6.18 -5.58
C THR A 78 -6.51 -6.40 -6.96
N ARG A 79 -5.18 -6.56 -7.01
CA ARG A 79 -4.42 -6.78 -8.24
C ARG A 79 -3.59 -8.04 -8.15
N LEU A 80 -3.53 -8.75 -9.27
CA LEU A 80 -2.48 -9.70 -9.56
C LEU A 80 -1.47 -9.03 -10.48
N ILE A 81 -0.20 -9.10 -10.12
CA ILE A 81 0.93 -8.54 -10.85
C ILE A 81 1.73 -9.70 -11.42
N HIS A 82 1.81 -9.76 -12.74
CA HIS A 82 2.44 -10.83 -13.51
C HIS A 82 3.97 -10.67 -13.56
N PRO A 83 4.72 -11.71 -14.00
CA PRO A 83 6.18 -11.65 -14.07
C PRO A 83 6.74 -10.56 -15.00
N ASP A 84 5.98 -10.09 -15.97
CA ASP A 84 6.33 -8.96 -16.85
C ASP A 84 5.98 -7.59 -16.24
N GLY A 85 5.41 -7.57 -15.03
CA GLY A 85 4.94 -6.36 -14.35
C GLY A 85 3.57 -5.85 -14.82
N SER A 86 2.91 -6.54 -15.76
CA SER A 86 1.52 -6.24 -16.12
C SER A 86 0.58 -6.59 -14.97
N GLU A 87 -0.56 -5.90 -14.88
CA GLU A 87 -1.51 -6.05 -13.78
C GLU A 87 -2.91 -6.38 -14.28
N GLU A 88 -3.55 -7.35 -13.63
CA GLU A 88 -4.95 -7.65 -13.83
C GLU A 88 -5.77 -7.45 -12.55
N PRO A 89 -6.98 -6.87 -12.64
CA PRO A 89 -7.90 -6.85 -11.52
C PRO A 89 -8.42 -8.25 -11.23
N ILE A 90 -8.42 -8.65 -9.96
CA ILE A 90 -9.02 -9.91 -9.55
C ILE A 90 -10.54 -9.73 -9.46
N ARG A 91 -11.27 -10.27 -10.45
CA ARG A 91 -12.74 -10.23 -10.47
C ARG A 91 -13.30 -11.26 -9.48
N ARG A 92 -14.11 -10.80 -8.53
CA ARG A 92 -14.71 -11.64 -7.48
C ARG A 92 -16.21 -11.85 -7.71
N ILE A 93 -16.69 -13.03 -7.31
CA ILE A 93 -18.11 -13.29 -7.06
C ILE A 93 -18.25 -13.49 -5.55
N GLY A 94 -18.76 -12.49 -4.83
CA GLY A 94 -18.95 -12.54 -3.37
C GLY A 94 -17.80 -11.93 -2.55
N ALA A 95 -17.88 -12.13 -1.23
CA ALA A 95 -16.93 -11.56 -0.27
C ALA A 95 -15.53 -12.20 -0.39
N PRO A 96 -14.43 -11.47 -0.10
CA PRO A 96 -13.09 -12.02 -0.13
C PRO A 96 -12.93 -13.18 0.85
N THR A 97 -12.28 -14.26 0.42
CA THR A 97 -12.00 -15.41 1.30
C THR A 97 -10.53 -15.75 1.28
N ILE A 98 -10.03 -16.34 2.37
CA ILE A 98 -8.64 -16.79 2.43
C ILE A 98 -8.36 -17.91 1.42
N ILE A 99 -9.39 -18.69 1.04
CA ILE A 99 -9.28 -19.78 0.06
C ILE A 99 -8.93 -19.25 -1.33
N GLU A 100 -9.38 -18.04 -1.68
CA GLU A 100 -9.01 -17.34 -2.91
C GLU A 100 -7.49 -17.25 -3.10
N GLN A 101 -6.73 -17.17 -2.00
CA GLN A 101 -5.26 -17.12 -2.05
C GLN A 101 -4.67 -18.39 -2.67
N ILE A 102 -5.23 -19.57 -2.37
CA ILE A 102 -4.78 -20.86 -2.90
C ILE A 102 -5.04 -20.93 -4.41
N GLU A 103 -6.22 -20.49 -4.85
CA GLU A 103 -6.58 -20.48 -6.27
C GLU A 103 -5.71 -19.50 -7.06
N ILE A 104 -5.53 -18.29 -6.54
CA ILE A 104 -4.70 -17.26 -7.18
C ILE A 104 -3.26 -17.73 -7.28
N LEU A 105 -2.71 -18.33 -6.21
CA LEU A 105 -1.39 -18.93 -6.24
C LEU A 105 -1.26 -19.93 -7.38
N GLY A 106 -2.18 -20.90 -7.47
CA GLY A 106 -2.14 -21.91 -8.53
C GLY A 106 -2.30 -21.36 -9.94
N ARG A 107 -3.10 -20.29 -10.12
CA ARG A 107 -3.33 -19.67 -11.43
C ARG A 107 -2.19 -18.78 -11.88
N ALA A 108 -1.58 -18.06 -10.95
CA ALA A 108 -0.59 -17.03 -11.27
C ALA A 108 0.82 -17.60 -11.41
N THR A 109 1.08 -18.80 -10.88
CA THR A 109 2.40 -19.44 -10.95
C THR A 109 2.54 -20.27 -12.22
N GLY A 110 3.47 -19.89 -13.07
CA GLY A 110 3.92 -20.70 -14.21
C GLY A 110 5.05 -21.66 -13.83
N PRO A 111 5.50 -22.50 -14.79
CA PRO A 111 6.63 -23.42 -14.57
C PRO A 111 7.91 -22.74 -14.10
N ASP A 112 8.14 -21.51 -14.56
CA ASP A 112 9.37 -20.72 -14.33
C ASP A 112 9.21 -19.69 -13.20
N THR A 113 8.07 -19.65 -12.51
CA THR A 113 7.89 -18.72 -11.37
C THR A 113 8.80 -19.12 -10.23
N GLN A 114 9.63 -18.17 -9.79
CA GLN A 114 10.62 -18.36 -8.72
C GLN A 114 10.18 -17.69 -7.42
N ALA A 115 9.44 -16.58 -7.52
CA ALA A 115 9.01 -15.81 -6.37
C ALA A 115 7.52 -15.47 -6.40
N ILE A 116 6.90 -15.52 -5.21
CA ILE A 116 5.58 -14.96 -4.95
C ILE A 116 5.69 -13.92 -3.82
N VAL A 117 5.00 -12.78 -3.99
CA VAL A 117 4.95 -11.71 -2.99
C VAL A 117 3.49 -11.38 -2.71
N ILE A 118 3.01 -11.69 -1.50
CA ILE A 118 1.58 -11.65 -1.19
C ILE A 118 1.31 -10.76 0.01
N GLU A 119 0.34 -9.87 -0.17
CA GLU A 119 -0.25 -9.10 0.91
C GLU A 119 -1.16 -9.96 1.80
N CYS A 120 -0.97 -9.85 3.12
CA CYS A 120 -1.86 -10.43 4.12
C CYS A 120 -3.16 -9.63 4.21
N MET A 121 -4.28 -10.31 4.02
CA MET A 121 -5.64 -9.72 4.11
C MET A 121 -6.33 -9.96 5.45
N ALA A 122 -5.82 -10.89 6.25
CA ALA A 122 -6.54 -11.38 7.41
C ALA A 122 -6.41 -10.40 8.58
N LEU A 123 -7.54 -9.85 9.03
CA LEU A 123 -7.59 -9.09 10.29
C LEU A 123 -7.67 -10.04 11.48
N ASP A 124 -8.50 -11.08 11.36
CA ASP A 124 -8.66 -12.12 12.38
C ASP A 124 -7.36 -12.93 12.59
N THR A 125 -7.03 -13.16 13.85
CA THR A 125 -5.77 -13.80 14.27
C THR A 125 -5.66 -15.25 13.82
N GLU A 126 -6.76 -16.00 13.84
CA GLU A 126 -6.78 -17.39 13.40
C GLU A 126 -6.65 -17.48 11.88
N TYR A 127 -7.28 -16.57 11.14
CA TYR A 127 -7.08 -16.47 9.69
C TYR A 127 -5.67 -16.04 9.30
N GLN A 128 -5.03 -15.16 10.07
CA GLN A 128 -3.61 -14.83 9.87
C GLN A 128 -2.73 -16.07 10.03
N ARG A 129 -2.96 -16.84 11.10
CA ARG A 129 -2.24 -18.08 11.41
C ARG A 129 -2.43 -19.12 10.30
N ILE A 130 -3.66 -19.32 9.82
CA ILE A 130 -3.95 -20.26 8.74
C ILE A 130 -3.33 -19.80 7.42
N SER A 131 -3.43 -18.51 7.09
CA SER A 131 -2.81 -17.93 5.89
C SER A 131 -1.31 -18.22 5.86
N GLU A 132 -0.60 -17.95 6.95
CA GLU A 132 0.83 -18.23 7.03
C GLU A 132 1.14 -19.74 7.03
N GLN A 133 0.58 -20.49 7.97
CA GLN A 133 1.05 -21.86 8.25
C GLN A 133 0.56 -22.90 7.23
N ARG A 134 -0.56 -22.63 6.56
CA ARG A 134 -1.19 -23.58 5.62
C ARG A 134 -1.14 -23.10 4.18
N MET A 135 -1.24 -21.79 3.94
CA MET A 135 -1.43 -21.28 2.58
C MET A 135 -0.14 -20.75 1.97
N ILE A 136 0.58 -19.84 2.64
CA ILE A 136 1.75 -19.16 2.06
C ILE A 136 3.07 -19.87 2.43
N ARG A 137 3.21 -20.29 3.69
CA ARG A 137 4.45 -20.88 4.26
C ARG A 137 5.68 -20.06 3.85
N ALA A 138 5.70 -18.79 4.26
CA ALA A 138 6.66 -17.83 3.75
C ALA A 138 8.11 -18.24 4.03
N THR A 139 9.01 -17.94 3.10
CA THR A 139 10.45 -17.93 3.33
C THR A 139 10.93 -16.62 3.94
N ASP A 140 10.11 -15.58 3.81
CA ASP A 140 10.36 -14.24 4.32
C ASP A 140 9.03 -13.64 4.79
N GLY A 141 8.89 -13.50 6.11
CA GLY A 141 7.74 -12.83 6.71
C GLY A 141 8.03 -11.36 6.90
N ILE A 142 7.06 -10.49 6.69
CA ILE A 142 7.20 -9.05 6.92
C ILE A 142 6.06 -8.56 7.79
N ILE A 143 6.40 -7.83 8.86
CA ILE A 143 5.45 -7.00 9.60
C ILE A 143 5.94 -5.56 9.49
N ALA A 144 5.32 -4.79 8.60
CA ALA A 144 5.79 -3.47 8.21
C ALA A 144 5.81 -2.48 9.38
N ASN A 145 4.70 -2.41 10.12
CA ASN A 145 4.48 -1.53 11.27
C ASN A 145 3.31 -2.02 12.11
N VAL A 146 3.28 -1.61 13.37
CA VAL A 146 2.16 -1.81 14.30
C VAL A 146 1.54 -0.45 14.61
N ARG A 147 0.22 -0.31 14.40
CA ARG A 147 -0.52 0.94 14.62
C ARG A 147 -1.91 0.64 15.17
N ARG A 148 -2.52 1.60 15.85
CA ARG A 148 -3.90 1.48 16.34
C ARG A 148 -4.89 1.63 15.18
N ASP A 149 -5.26 0.51 14.58
CA ASP A 149 -6.32 0.38 13.59
C ASP A 149 -6.95 -1.01 13.75
N HIS A 150 -8.21 -1.19 13.36
CA HIS A 150 -8.93 -2.47 13.51
C HIS A 150 -8.88 -3.06 14.94
N VAL A 151 -8.96 -2.18 15.95
CA VAL A 151 -8.79 -2.54 17.38
C VAL A 151 -9.80 -3.56 17.89
N GLU A 152 -10.99 -3.62 17.30
CA GLU A 152 -12.02 -4.61 17.65
C GLU A 152 -11.58 -6.04 17.30
N GLN A 153 -10.78 -6.21 16.24
CA GLN A 153 -10.29 -7.51 15.78
C GLN A 153 -8.90 -7.85 16.35
N MET A 154 -8.04 -6.87 16.55
CA MET A 154 -6.62 -7.08 16.89
C MET A 154 -6.26 -6.73 18.33
N GLY A 155 -7.18 -6.13 19.08
CA GLY A 155 -6.95 -5.61 20.43
C GLY A 155 -6.79 -4.09 20.46
N TYR A 156 -7.06 -3.50 21.62
CA TYR A 156 -7.11 -2.05 21.79
C TYR A 156 -5.72 -1.43 21.97
N GLU A 157 -4.77 -2.18 22.52
CA GLU A 157 -3.41 -1.72 22.80
C GLU A 157 -2.41 -2.17 21.73
N LEU A 158 -1.38 -1.36 21.48
CA LEU A 158 -0.34 -1.68 20.48
C LEU A 158 0.35 -3.04 20.71
N PRO A 159 0.66 -3.46 21.95
CA PRO A 159 1.14 -4.81 22.23
C PRO A 159 0.20 -5.93 21.78
N ASP A 160 -1.12 -5.75 21.91
CA ASP A 160 -2.11 -6.75 21.47
C ASP A 160 -2.12 -6.85 19.95
N ILE A 161 -2.10 -5.71 19.27
CA ILE A 161 -2.02 -5.64 17.80
C ILE A 161 -0.72 -6.28 17.30
N ALA A 162 0.41 -6.05 17.98
CA ALA A 162 1.67 -6.70 17.67
C ALA A 162 1.57 -8.23 17.81
N ARG A 163 0.95 -8.73 18.88
CA ARG A 163 0.70 -10.17 19.07
C ARG A 163 -0.21 -10.73 17.97
N ALA A 164 -1.28 -10.01 17.62
CA ALA A 164 -2.19 -10.38 16.55
C ALA A 164 -1.45 -10.53 15.20
N LEU A 165 -0.69 -9.51 14.79
CA LEU A 165 0.11 -9.52 13.57
C LEU A 165 1.18 -10.62 13.56
N SER A 166 1.76 -10.92 14.73
CA SER A 166 2.82 -11.92 14.87
C SER A 166 2.38 -13.36 14.54
N ASN A 167 1.07 -13.61 14.40
CA ASN A 167 0.55 -14.89 13.90
C ASN A 167 0.97 -15.21 12.46
N THR A 168 1.45 -14.20 11.73
CA THR A 168 2.07 -14.34 10.40
C THR A 168 3.58 -14.58 10.44
N ALA A 169 4.18 -14.81 11.62
CA ALA A 169 5.58 -15.19 11.72
C ALA A 169 5.84 -16.55 11.03
N PRO A 170 6.77 -16.63 10.07
CA PRO A 170 6.98 -17.84 9.28
C PRO A 170 7.78 -18.89 10.07
N LEU A 171 7.66 -20.15 9.67
CA LEU A 171 8.38 -21.27 10.29
C LEU A 171 9.82 -21.35 9.76
N ASN A 172 10.81 -21.37 10.66
CA ASN A 172 12.24 -21.49 10.36
C ASN A 172 12.75 -20.46 9.34
N ALA A 173 12.17 -19.26 9.36
CA ALA A 173 12.43 -18.19 8.40
C ALA A 173 12.48 -16.83 9.12
N PRO A 174 13.14 -15.82 8.55
CA PRO A 174 13.20 -14.50 9.16
C PRO A 174 11.85 -13.79 9.13
N LEU A 175 11.64 -12.95 10.13
CA LEU A 175 10.57 -11.96 10.20
C LEU A 175 11.21 -10.58 10.12
N LEU A 176 10.95 -9.85 9.03
CA LEU A 176 11.46 -8.50 8.82
C LEU A 176 10.47 -7.46 9.36
N THR A 177 10.98 -6.38 9.95
CA THR A 177 10.14 -5.28 10.43
C THR A 177 10.84 -3.94 10.37
N ALA A 178 10.08 -2.87 10.11
CA ALA A 178 10.53 -1.49 10.28
C ALA A 178 9.98 -0.85 11.57
N GLU A 179 9.35 -1.65 12.45
CA GLU A 179 8.88 -1.18 13.74
C GLU A 179 10.07 -0.69 14.59
N ARG A 180 9.90 0.46 15.23
CA ARG A 180 10.95 1.14 16.00
C ARG A 180 10.74 1.00 17.50
N ASP A 181 9.50 0.81 17.94
CA ASP A 181 9.18 0.65 19.34
C ASP A 181 9.86 -0.61 19.92
N PRO A 182 10.74 -0.47 20.94
CA PRO A 182 11.46 -1.60 21.51
C PRO A 182 10.55 -2.67 22.12
N GLU A 183 9.42 -2.29 22.72
CA GLU A 183 8.46 -3.22 23.31
C GLU A 183 7.80 -4.05 22.22
N LEU A 184 7.32 -3.39 21.15
CA LEU A 184 6.67 -4.09 20.04
C LEU A 184 7.67 -5.00 19.31
N ARG A 185 8.91 -4.54 19.10
CA ARG A 185 9.99 -5.38 18.55
C ARG A 185 10.29 -6.60 19.43
N ALA A 186 10.23 -6.48 20.75
CA ALA A 186 10.43 -7.62 21.65
C ALA A 186 9.34 -8.68 21.45
N ILE A 187 8.07 -8.25 21.31
CA ILE A 187 6.94 -9.15 21.01
C ILE A 187 7.15 -9.87 19.67
N LEU A 188 7.45 -9.12 18.61
CA LEU A 188 7.70 -9.71 17.28
C LEU A 188 8.90 -10.66 17.29
N SER A 189 9.97 -10.31 18.03
CA SER A 189 11.15 -11.17 18.19
C SER A 189 10.84 -12.45 18.94
N GLN A 190 10.00 -12.39 19.97
CA GLN A 190 9.59 -13.59 20.70
C GLN A 190 8.80 -14.53 19.79
N ALA A 191 7.86 -13.99 19.00
CA ALA A 191 7.07 -14.77 18.05
C ALA A 191 7.93 -15.41 16.96
N ALA A 192 8.87 -14.66 16.35
CA ALA A 192 9.78 -15.21 15.36
C ALA A 192 10.62 -16.36 15.92
N ARG A 193 11.20 -16.20 17.13
CA ARG A 193 11.99 -17.24 17.80
C ARG A 193 11.16 -18.47 18.14
N ALA A 194 9.92 -18.30 18.59
CA ALA A 194 9.00 -19.41 18.85
C ALA A 194 8.65 -20.23 17.59
N ARG A 195 8.91 -19.68 16.40
CA ARG A 195 8.79 -20.37 15.11
C ARG A 195 10.13 -20.86 14.54
N GLY A 196 11.23 -20.77 15.30
CA GLY A 196 12.57 -21.15 14.84
C GLY A 196 13.21 -20.13 13.89
N GLY A 197 12.62 -18.94 13.77
CA GLY A 197 13.13 -17.83 12.99
C GLY A 197 13.86 -16.77 13.82
N GLN A 198 14.17 -15.65 13.18
CA GLN A 198 14.76 -14.48 13.82
C GLN A 198 14.09 -13.20 13.35
N LEU A 199 14.06 -12.17 14.21
CA LEU A 199 13.62 -10.85 13.81
C LEU A 199 14.77 -10.09 13.15
N VAL A 200 14.53 -9.55 11.96
CA VAL A 200 15.44 -8.65 11.25
C VAL A 200 14.81 -7.26 11.23
N ALA A 201 15.34 -6.34 12.03
CA ALA A 201 14.86 -4.98 12.05
C ALA A 201 15.61 -4.13 11.02
N VAL A 202 14.86 -3.39 10.20
CA VAL A 202 15.39 -2.42 9.25
C VAL A 202 15.03 -1.01 9.70
N ARG A 203 15.77 0.00 9.25
CA ARG A 203 15.47 1.40 9.56
C ARG A 203 15.30 2.19 8.27
N GLY A 204 14.29 3.04 8.22
CA GLY A 204 14.14 4.00 7.12
C GLY A 204 15.34 4.93 6.97
N ALA A 205 16.04 5.24 8.07
CA ALA A 205 17.27 6.04 8.09
C ALA A 205 18.47 5.36 7.38
N ASP A 206 18.38 4.06 7.07
CA ASP A 206 19.39 3.35 6.28
C ASP A 206 19.18 3.53 4.76
N VAL A 207 18.18 4.32 4.36
CA VAL A 207 17.94 4.76 2.98
C VAL A 207 18.28 6.24 2.91
N SER A 208 19.24 6.59 2.06
CA SER A 208 19.71 7.96 1.93
C SER A 208 18.70 8.85 1.18
N ASP A 209 18.76 10.16 1.40
CA ASP A 209 17.89 11.12 0.69
C ASP A 209 18.06 11.00 -0.84
N ALA A 210 19.29 10.85 -1.33
CA ALA A 210 19.58 10.64 -2.75
C ALA A 210 18.94 9.36 -3.32
N GLU A 211 18.80 8.31 -2.51
CA GLU A 211 18.08 7.10 -2.91
C GLU A 211 16.56 7.34 -2.96
N LEU A 212 16.05 8.16 -2.04
CA LEU A 212 14.64 8.56 -1.95
C LEU A 212 14.21 9.56 -3.03
N ASP A 213 15.12 10.37 -3.56
CA ASP A 213 14.82 11.37 -4.60
C ASP A 213 14.22 10.76 -5.87
N GLY A 214 14.58 9.50 -6.18
CA GLY A 214 13.99 8.74 -7.28
C GLY A 214 12.58 8.20 -7.01
N PHE A 215 11.99 8.51 -5.84
CA PHE A 215 10.65 8.08 -5.43
C PHE A 215 9.73 9.28 -5.14
N GLY A 216 8.42 9.01 -5.04
CA GLY A 216 7.39 9.97 -4.61
C GLY A 216 7.72 10.69 -3.30
N PRO A 217 7.38 11.98 -3.12
CA PRO A 217 7.48 12.64 -1.80
C PRO A 217 6.59 11.98 -0.74
N LEU A 218 5.63 11.16 -1.18
CA LEU A 218 4.75 10.32 -0.37
C LEU A 218 5.36 8.97 0.04
N THR A 219 6.59 8.66 -0.41
CA THR A 219 7.22 7.35 -0.21
C THR A 219 7.79 7.22 1.20
N PHE A 220 7.41 6.16 1.92
CA PHE A 220 7.98 5.89 3.24
C PHE A 220 9.34 5.17 3.14
N PRO A 221 10.44 5.71 3.71
CA PRO A 221 11.76 5.09 3.65
C PRO A 221 11.76 3.71 4.29
N GLU A 222 10.91 3.47 5.28
CA GLU A 222 10.70 2.17 5.91
C GLU A 222 10.23 1.12 4.89
N ASN A 223 9.36 1.50 3.95
CA ASN A 223 8.89 0.59 2.91
C ASN A 223 10.01 0.22 1.93
N VAL A 224 10.86 1.21 1.59
CA VAL A 224 12.04 1.01 0.73
C VAL A 224 13.06 0.12 1.45
N ALA A 225 13.36 0.41 2.72
CA ALA A 225 14.28 -0.38 3.53
C ALA A 225 13.86 -1.85 3.66
N LEU A 226 12.57 -2.12 3.87
CA LEU A 226 12.03 -3.49 3.92
C LEU A 226 12.20 -4.20 2.58
N ALA A 227 11.89 -3.51 1.47
CA ALA A 227 12.04 -4.09 0.15
C ALA A 227 13.50 -4.37 -0.21
N LEU A 228 14.41 -3.48 0.18
CA LEU A 228 15.86 -3.65 -0.02
C LEU A 228 16.38 -4.86 0.76
N ALA A 229 16.00 -5.00 2.03
CA ALA A 229 16.42 -6.13 2.85
C ALA A 229 15.97 -7.49 2.29
N VAL A 230 14.78 -7.55 1.67
CA VAL A 230 14.33 -8.77 0.97
C VAL A 230 15.13 -8.98 -0.32
N ALA A 231 15.32 -7.93 -1.12
CA ALA A 231 16.04 -8.02 -2.39
C ALA A 231 17.50 -8.48 -2.19
N GLU A 232 18.21 -7.87 -1.24
CA GLU A 232 19.60 -8.19 -0.88
C GLU A 232 19.73 -9.64 -0.40
N ARG A 233 18.77 -10.11 0.41
CA ARG A 233 18.74 -11.50 0.90
C ARG A 233 18.60 -12.53 -0.23
N HIS A 234 17.97 -12.15 -1.34
CA HIS A 234 17.79 -12.98 -2.53
C HIS A 234 18.80 -12.66 -3.64
N GLY A 235 19.90 -11.98 -3.30
CA GLY A 235 21.05 -11.77 -4.19
C GLY A 235 20.87 -10.64 -5.21
N VAL A 236 19.84 -9.80 -5.06
CA VAL A 236 19.68 -8.61 -5.91
C VAL A 236 20.48 -7.46 -5.30
N ASP A 237 21.40 -6.89 -6.07
CA ASP A 237 22.19 -5.75 -5.60
C ASP A 237 21.30 -4.52 -5.37
N ARG A 238 21.74 -3.67 -4.44
CA ARG A 238 20.98 -2.51 -3.96
C ARG A 238 20.55 -1.55 -5.09
N ALA A 239 21.43 -1.27 -6.05
CA ALA A 239 21.13 -0.34 -7.14
C ALA A 239 20.07 -0.93 -8.08
N THR A 240 20.19 -2.21 -8.42
CA THR A 240 19.19 -2.95 -9.19
C THR A 240 17.86 -3.02 -8.46
N ALA A 241 17.87 -3.33 -7.17
CA ALA A 241 16.66 -3.34 -6.36
C ALA A 241 15.95 -1.97 -6.38
N LEU A 242 16.68 -0.87 -6.16
CA LEU A 242 16.12 0.49 -6.22
C LEU A 242 15.51 0.83 -7.59
N ARG A 243 16.18 0.48 -8.70
CA ARG A 243 15.61 0.68 -10.05
C ARG A 243 14.29 -0.06 -10.22
N GLY A 244 14.23 -1.32 -9.79
CA GLY A 244 13.02 -2.13 -9.86
C GLY A 244 11.87 -1.59 -9.00
N MET A 245 12.17 -1.06 -7.82
CA MET A 245 11.17 -0.42 -6.95
C MET A 245 10.61 0.87 -7.58
N ARG A 246 11.47 1.69 -8.19
CA ARG A 246 11.07 2.94 -8.86
C ARG A 246 10.22 2.67 -10.11
N GLY A 247 10.49 1.58 -10.82
CA GLY A 247 9.67 1.12 -11.96
C GLY A 247 8.35 0.47 -11.56
N ALA A 248 8.11 0.20 -10.27
CA ALA A 248 6.88 -0.44 -9.82
C ALA A 248 5.69 0.53 -9.93
N ARG A 249 4.61 0.08 -10.57
CA ARG A 249 3.37 0.82 -10.66
C ARG A 249 2.75 1.03 -9.27
N MET A 250 2.23 2.23 -9.03
CA MET A 250 1.51 2.55 -7.80
C MET A 250 0.21 1.76 -7.69
N ASP A 251 -0.24 1.51 -6.45
CA ASP A 251 -1.53 0.87 -6.23
C ASP A 251 -2.67 1.79 -6.73
N PRO A 252 -3.67 1.27 -7.44
CA PRO A 252 -4.77 2.10 -7.94
C PRO A 252 -5.48 2.83 -6.80
N GLY A 253 -5.61 4.15 -6.88
CA GLY A 253 -6.21 4.94 -5.80
C GLY A 253 -5.34 5.13 -4.57
N ALA A 254 -4.05 4.74 -4.62
CA ALA A 254 -3.07 5.22 -3.67
C ALA A 254 -2.87 6.74 -3.82
N SER A 255 -2.43 7.36 -2.73
CA SER A 255 -1.99 8.75 -2.77
C SER A 255 -0.91 8.95 -3.82
N GLY A 256 -1.06 9.98 -4.64
CA GLY A 256 -0.20 10.25 -5.78
C GLY A 256 0.07 11.74 -5.94
N VAL A 257 1.09 12.04 -6.75
CA VAL A 257 1.47 13.40 -7.14
C VAL A 257 1.30 13.53 -8.64
N PHE A 258 0.68 14.62 -9.09
CA PHE A 258 0.40 14.90 -10.48
C PHE A 258 0.83 16.33 -10.83
N HIS A 259 1.34 16.53 -12.04
CA HIS A 259 1.84 17.81 -12.53
C HIS A 259 1.11 18.23 -13.80
N HIS A 260 0.58 19.44 -13.77
CA HIS A 260 -0.07 20.06 -14.92
C HIS A 260 0.61 21.40 -15.21
N ALA A 261 1.26 21.51 -16.37
CA ALA A 261 1.78 22.78 -16.87
C ALA A 261 0.65 23.52 -17.61
N ILE A 262 0.24 24.68 -17.09
CA ILE A 262 -0.94 25.43 -17.55
C ILE A 262 -0.55 26.89 -17.74
N ASP A 263 -0.58 27.38 -18.97
CA ASP A 263 -0.38 28.79 -19.31
C ASP A 263 0.90 29.41 -18.69
N GLY A 264 1.99 28.62 -18.65
CA GLY A 264 3.28 29.03 -18.07
C GLY A 264 3.36 28.97 -16.54
N ARG A 265 2.35 28.38 -15.88
CA ARG A 265 2.30 28.11 -14.43
C ARG A 265 2.23 26.61 -14.19
N ASP A 266 2.64 26.17 -13.02
CA ASP A 266 2.51 24.77 -12.61
C ASP A 266 1.36 24.60 -11.61
N LEU A 267 0.51 23.60 -11.84
CA LEU A 267 -0.39 23.05 -10.84
C LEU A 267 0.12 21.67 -10.45
N TRP A 268 0.57 21.54 -9.22
CA TRP A 268 0.90 20.26 -8.61
C TRP A 268 -0.28 19.80 -7.76
N TRP A 269 -0.75 18.58 -8.00
CA TRP A 269 -1.83 17.95 -7.23
C TRP A 269 -1.27 16.80 -6.40
N ILE A 270 -1.43 16.87 -5.08
CA ILE A 270 -1.09 15.77 -4.16
C ILE A 270 -2.39 15.21 -3.59
N ASN A 271 -2.77 14.00 -4.01
CA ASN A 271 -3.97 13.35 -3.50
C ASN A 271 -3.70 12.64 -2.17
N LEU A 272 -4.22 13.18 -1.07
CA LEU A 272 -4.32 12.53 0.23
C LEU A 272 -5.78 12.32 0.68
N PHE A 273 -6.76 12.34 -0.23
CA PHE A 273 -8.18 12.11 0.12
C PHE A 273 -8.42 10.71 0.71
N GLY A 274 -7.59 9.72 0.34
CA GLY A 274 -7.63 8.38 0.93
C GLY A 274 -7.18 8.34 2.40
N VAL A 275 -6.49 9.37 2.88
CA VAL A 275 -6.00 9.48 4.26
C VAL A 275 -7.11 10.03 5.14
N ASN A 276 -7.82 9.11 5.79
CA ASN A 276 -9.02 9.43 6.56
C ASN A 276 -8.76 9.66 8.05
N ASP A 277 -7.54 9.47 8.57
CA ASP A 277 -7.19 9.72 9.98
C ASP A 277 -6.22 10.89 10.12
N VAL A 278 -6.41 11.70 11.16
CA VAL A 278 -5.68 12.95 11.39
C VAL A 278 -4.19 12.70 11.59
N ASP A 279 -3.80 11.66 12.32
CA ASP A 279 -2.39 11.35 12.56
C ASP A 279 -1.65 11.00 11.26
N SER A 280 -2.26 10.17 10.40
CA SER A 280 -1.70 9.87 9.09
C SER A 280 -1.71 11.09 8.19
N ALA A 281 -2.72 11.96 8.26
CA ALA A 281 -2.73 13.22 7.51
C ALA A 281 -1.58 14.13 7.93
N ARG A 282 -1.36 14.34 9.24
CA ARG A 282 -0.21 15.10 9.79
C ARG A 282 1.13 14.52 9.33
N ILE A 283 1.28 13.20 9.36
CA ILE A 283 2.50 12.52 8.91
C ILE A 283 2.73 12.77 7.42
N ASN A 284 1.72 12.61 6.57
CA ASN A 284 1.86 12.82 5.13
C ASN A 284 2.13 14.29 4.80
N LEU A 285 1.40 15.23 5.43
CA LEU A 285 1.62 16.67 5.26
C LEU A 285 3.06 17.05 5.60
N ARG A 286 3.56 16.71 6.80
CA ARG A 286 4.95 17.02 7.19
C ARG A 286 6.00 16.54 6.19
N ARG A 287 5.74 15.44 5.48
CA ARG A 287 6.65 14.91 4.46
C ARG A 287 6.61 15.70 3.16
N VAL A 288 5.42 16.10 2.73
CA VAL A 288 5.25 16.78 1.44
C VAL A 288 5.41 18.29 1.54
N MET A 289 5.23 18.91 2.72
CA MET A 289 5.26 20.37 2.88
C MET A 289 6.56 20.98 2.34
N GLY A 290 7.73 20.50 2.78
CA GLY A 290 8.99 21.06 2.28
C GLY A 290 9.21 20.84 0.78
N TRP A 291 8.70 19.74 0.22
CA TRP A 291 8.73 19.49 -1.22
C TRP A 291 7.78 20.42 -1.99
N ALA A 292 6.62 20.72 -1.40
CA ALA A 292 5.57 21.56 -1.96
C ALA A 292 5.96 23.04 -1.95
N GLU A 293 6.48 23.54 -0.83
CA GLU A 293 6.91 24.94 -0.64
C GLU A 293 8.02 25.35 -1.61
N ARG A 294 8.85 24.40 -2.08
CA ARG A 294 9.88 24.66 -3.09
C ARG A 294 9.34 24.81 -4.52
N ARG A 295 8.07 24.45 -4.77
CA ARG A 295 7.47 24.39 -6.12
C ARG A 295 6.41 25.46 -6.37
N GLY A 296 5.85 26.05 -5.32
CA GLY A 296 4.83 27.08 -5.46
C GLY A 296 4.09 27.33 -4.15
N ASP A 297 3.06 28.16 -4.24
CA ASP A 297 2.19 28.46 -3.11
C ASP A 297 1.41 27.21 -2.72
N VAL A 298 1.46 26.83 -1.44
CA VAL A 298 0.79 25.63 -0.94
C VAL A 298 -0.65 25.97 -0.55
N ALA A 299 -1.59 25.18 -1.07
CA ALA A 299 -3.00 25.25 -0.73
C ALA A 299 -3.53 23.85 -0.37
N LEU A 300 -4.42 23.79 0.62
CA LEU A 300 -5.06 22.55 1.07
C LEU A 300 -6.50 22.52 0.60
N VAL A 301 -6.98 21.36 0.16
CA VAL A 301 -8.41 21.09 -0.08
C VAL A 301 -8.88 20.12 0.98
N LEU A 302 -9.65 20.59 1.96
CA LEU A 302 -10.29 19.71 2.94
C LEU A 302 -11.64 19.27 2.41
N ASN A 303 -11.74 17.98 2.06
CA ASN A 303 -12.96 17.41 1.51
C ASN A 303 -13.78 16.74 2.61
N ASN A 304 -14.97 17.27 2.88
CA ASN A 304 -15.80 16.91 4.01
C ASN A 304 -16.95 15.97 3.65
N ARG A 305 -17.42 15.24 4.67
CA ARG A 305 -18.66 14.47 4.64
C ARG A 305 -19.58 14.92 5.76
N ALA A 306 -20.87 15.05 5.47
CA ALA A 306 -21.84 15.53 6.46
C ALA A 306 -22.07 14.55 7.62
N ASP A 307 -21.82 13.25 7.41
CA ASP A 307 -22.08 12.18 8.38
C ASP A 307 -20.93 11.93 9.38
N ARG A 308 -19.85 12.75 9.36
CA ARG A 308 -18.62 12.52 10.15
C ARG A 308 -18.19 13.71 11.01
N GLU A 309 -19.12 14.27 11.77
CA GLU A 309 -18.92 15.51 12.56
C GLU A 309 -17.67 15.50 13.47
N ASN A 310 -17.45 14.43 14.26
CA ASN A 310 -16.27 14.34 15.12
C ASN A 310 -14.95 14.41 14.35
N ARG A 311 -14.91 13.88 13.12
CA ARG A 311 -13.71 13.88 12.29
C ARG A 311 -13.50 15.25 11.64
N THR A 312 -14.58 15.93 11.27
CA THR A 312 -14.55 17.32 10.80
C THR A 312 -13.87 18.23 11.82
N LEU A 313 -14.22 18.11 13.11
CA LEU A 313 -13.59 18.87 14.19
C LEU A 313 -12.09 18.58 14.33
N GLN A 314 -11.69 17.32 14.34
CA GLN A 314 -10.27 16.93 14.46
C GLN A 314 -9.42 17.44 13.29
N PHE A 315 -9.95 17.41 12.06
CA PHE A 315 -9.24 17.97 10.90
C PHE A 315 -9.16 19.50 10.98
N ALA A 316 -10.20 20.18 11.46
CA ALA A 316 -10.18 21.63 11.66
C ALA A 316 -9.12 22.05 12.70
N GLU A 317 -9.06 21.35 13.84
CA GLU A 317 -8.02 21.54 14.86
C GLU A 317 -6.61 21.31 14.30
N MET A 318 -6.42 20.21 13.56
CA MET A 318 -5.14 19.92 12.89
C MET A 318 -4.68 21.05 11.98
N LEU A 319 -5.58 21.58 11.15
CA LEU A 319 -5.24 22.67 10.23
C LEU A 319 -4.91 23.96 10.99
N SER A 320 -5.62 24.25 12.07
CA SER A 320 -5.34 25.43 12.90
C SER A 320 -3.93 25.36 13.51
N GLU A 321 -3.53 24.19 14.01
CA GLU A 321 -2.18 23.96 14.53
C GLU A 321 -1.08 24.14 13.48
N MET A 322 -1.38 23.94 12.18
CA MET A 322 -0.43 24.17 11.10
C MET A 322 -0.18 25.66 10.81
N GLY A 323 -1.04 26.55 11.32
CA GLY A 323 -0.88 28.00 11.24
C GLY A 323 -1.53 28.64 10.00
N ALA A 324 -1.75 29.96 10.09
CA ALA A 324 -2.52 30.76 9.13
C ALA A 324 -1.86 30.98 7.75
N ALA A 325 -0.64 30.48 7.53
CA ALA A 325 0.11 30.72 6.28
C ALA A 325 -0.37 29.86 5.09
N THR A 326 -1.23 28.87 5.34
CA THR A 326 -1.69 27.94 4.30
C THR A 326 -3.13 28.26 3.90
N ARG A 327 -3.36 28.51 2.61
CA ARG A 327 -4.73 28.72 2.11
C ARG A 327 -5.52 27.41 2.17
N VAL A 328 -6.73 27.46 2.71
CA VAL A 328 -7.60 26.29 2.86
C VAL A 328 -8.85 26.47 2.01
N PHE A 329 -9.08 25.49 1.14
CA PHE A 329 -10.28 25.35 0.34
C PHE A 329 -11.14 24.19 0.89
N LEU A 330 -12.45 24.36 0.89
CA LEU A 330 -13.43 23.39 1.39
C LEU A 330 -14.21 22.79 0.23
N SER A 331 -14.33 21.46 0.19
CA SER A 331 -15.15 20.75 -0.79
C SER A 331 -15.99 19.64 -0.13
N GLY A 332 -16.97 19.12 -0.85
CA GLY A 332 -17.84 18.04 -0.37
C GLY A 332 -19.09 18.55 0.35
N GLU A 333 -19.48 17.88 1.42
CA GLU A 333 -20.78 18.05 2.05
C GLU A 333 -20.71 18.76 3.41
N GLY A 334 -21.81 19.42 3.82
CA GLY A 334 -21.92 20.01 5.16
C GLY A 334 -20.91 21.14 5.42
N LEU A 335 -20.55 21.90 4.39
CA LEU A 335 -19.47 22.90 4.44
C LEU A 335 -19.72 24.03 5.43
N ASP A 336 -20.98 24.40 5.69
CA ASP A 336 -21.29 25.42 6.71
C ASP A 336 -20.79 25.01 8.09
N LYS A 337 -21.06 23.77 8.50
CA LYS A 337 -20.59 23.22 9.78
C LYS A 337 -19.07 23.14 9.85
N LEU A 338 -18.43 22.70 8.76
CA LEU A 338 -16.96 22.65 8.70
C LEU A 338 -16.36 24.05 8.77
N GLN A 339 -16.95 25.03 8.07
CA GLN A 339 -16.50 26.41 8.10
C GLN A 339 -16.63 27.02 9.49
N ASP A 340 -17.72 26.74 10.20
CA ASP A 340 -17.89 27.14 11.60
C ASP A 340 -16.85 26.46 12.50
N ALA A 341 -16.58 25.17 12.33
CA ALA A 341 -15.55 24.45 13.09
C ALA A 341 -14.16 25.05 12.88
N LEU A 342 -13.81 25.40 11.64
CA LEU A 342 -12.52 26.04 11.31
C LEU A 342 -12.40 27.42 11.94
N ARG A 343 -13.46 28.24 11.90
CA ARG A 343 -13.49 29.54 12.59
C ARG A 343 -13.31 29.41 14.09
N HIS A 344 -14.00 28.44 14.72
CA HIS A 344 -13.82 28.16 16.15
C HIS A 344 -12.40 27.70 16.49
N ALA A 345 -11.74 26.99 15.56
CA ALA A 345 -10.34 26.63 15.68
C ALA A 345 -9.38 27.79 15.40
N GLY A 346 -9.85 28.95 14.90
CA GLY A 346 -9.01 30.12 14.60
C GLY A 346 -8.54 30.24 13.14
N LEU A 347 -9.19 29.51 12.21
CA LEU A 347 -8.95 29.60 10.77
C LEU A 347 -10.12 30.30 10.06
N ASP A 348 -10.01 31.62 9.92
CA ASP A 348 -11.07 32.44 9.31
C ASP A 348 -10.99 32.53 7.78
N ASP A 349 -9.82 32.28 7.18
CA ASP A 349 -9.55 32.45 5.74
C ASP A 349 -9.85 31.19 4.89
N ALA A 350 -10.63 30.25 5.45
CA ALA A 350 -11.07 29.08 4.71
C ALA A 350 -12.22 29.44 3.74
N SER A 351 -12.06 29.08 2.47
CA SER A 351 -13.01 29.40 1.39
C SER A 351 -13.56 28.13 0.74
N ARG A 352 -14.73 28.19 0.11
CA ARG A 352 -15.25 27.03 -0.63
C ARG A 352 -14.52 26.90 -1.96
N LEU A 353 -14.13 25.69 -2.33
CA LEU A 353 -13.58 25.42 -3.65
C LEU A 353 -14.70 25.53 -4.68
N ASP A 354 -14.64 26.53 -5.55
CA ASP A 354 -15.56 26.63 -6.68
C ASP A 354 -15.10 25.66 -7.76
N LEU A 355 -15.90 24.61 -8.00
CA LEU A 355 -15.67 23.62 -9.04
C LEU A 355 -16.51 24.00 -10.27
N PRO A 356 -15.91 24.60 -11.30
CA PRO A 356 -16.65 25.07 -12.47
C PRO A 356 -17.27 23.91 -13.26
N LYS A 357 -18.31 24.21 -14.05
CA LYS A 357 -19.06 23.22 -14.83
C LYS A 357 -18.19 22.56 -15.93
N ASP A 358 -17.24 23.30 -16.48
CA ASP A 358 -16.23 22.85 -17.44
C ASP A 358 -14.93 22.46 -16.73
N LEU A 359 -15.04 21.51 -15.79
CA LEU A 359 -13.95 21.14 -14.90
C LEU A 359 -12.72 20.66 -15.70
N SER A 360 -11.64 21.43 -15.60
CA SER A 360 -10.33 21.17 -16.23
C SER A 360 -9.21 21.56 -15.27
N PRO A 361 -7.97 21.05 -15.45
CA PRO A 361 -6.85 21.45 -14.59
C PRO A 361 -6.64 22.98 -14.59
N ARG A 362 -6.84 23.61 -15.76
CA ARG A 362 -6.82 25.08 -15.91
C ARG A 362 -7.87 25.75 -15.02
N ALA A 363 -9.10 25.27 -15.08
CA ALA A 363 -10.19 25.88 -14.32
C ALA A 363 -9.98 25.73 -12.80
N VAL A 364 -9.43 24.60 -12.34
CA VAL A 364 -9.04 24.40 -10.93
C VAL A 364 -7.90 25.34 -10.53
N LEU A 365 -6.85 25.47 -11.36
CA LEU A 365 -5.75 26.40 -11.07
C LEU A 365 -6.28 27.84 -10.90
N HIS A 366 -7.19 28.29 -11.76
CA HIS A 366 -7.80 29.61 -11.65
C HIS A 366 -8.74 29.78 -10.45
N SER A 367 -9.38 28.71 -9.95
CA SER A 367 -10.22 28.83 -8.75
C SER A 367 -9.41 28.89 -7.45
N VAL A 368 -8.15 28.45 -7.47
CA VAL A 368 -7.27 28.47 -6.28
C VAL A 368 -6.20 29.55 -6.31
N SER A 369 -5.78 30.02 -7.49
CA SER A 369 -4.84 31.14 -7.60
C SER A 369 -4.87 31.87 -8.95
N ASP A 370 -4.84 33.21 -8.86
CA ASP A 370 -4.70 34.10 -10.00
C ASP A 370 -3.25 34.24 -10.52
N LYS A 371 -2.24 33.86 -9.71
CA LYS A 371 -0.81 34.07 -10.02
C LYS A 371 0.07 32.93 -9.49
N GLY A 372 1.23 32.75 -10.12
CA GLY A 372 2.25 31.80 -9.66
C GLY A 372 1.86 30.32 -9.81
N SER A 373 2.83 29.45 -9.56
CA SER A 373 2.62 28.01 -9.46
C SER A 373 2.02 27.65 -8.11
N VAL A 374 1.16 26.63 -8.08
CA VAL A 374 0.42 26.19 -6.89
C VAL A 374 0.66 24.71 -6.64
N VAL A 375 0.82 24.34 -5.37
CA VAL A 375 0.76 22.95 -4.92
C VAL A 375 -0.52 22.75 -4.12
N LEU A 376 -1.47 22.05 -4.71
CA LEU A 376 -2.77 21.74 -4.14
C LEU A 376 -2.75 20.35 -3.50
N ILE A 377 -3.08 20.25 -2.21
CA ILE A 377 -3.05 19.00 -1.45
C ILE A 377 -4.46 18.66 -0.95
N GLY A 378 -5.04 17.57 -1.45
CA GLY A 378 -6.37 17.12 -1.07
C GLY A 378 -6.36 16.24 0.19
N LEU A 379 -7.17 16.55 1.20
CA LEU A 379 -7.24 15.82 2.47
C LEU A 379 -8.65 15.27 2.74
N ALA A 380 -8.69 14.05 3.27
CA ALA A 380 -9.88 13.34 3.77
C ALA A 380 -10.96 12.95 2.74
N ASN A 381 -11.69 11.88 3.08
CA ASN A 381 -12.94 11.44 2.46
C ASN A 381 -12.93 11.27 0.94
N ILE A 382 -12.12 10.35 0.41
CA ILE A 382 -12.04 10.06 -1.04
C ILE A 382 -13.38 9.73 -1.74
N HIS A 383 -14.40 9.30 -1.01
CA HIS A 383 -15.71 8.91 -1.56
C HIS A 383 -16.75 10.02 -1.40
N THR A 384 -16.51 11.16 -2.05
CA THR A 384 -17.50 12.22 -2.25
C THR A 384 -17.55 12.57 -3.73
N ARG A 385 -18.68 13.14 -4.17
CA ARG A 385 -18.82 13.61 -5.56
C ARG A 385 -17.70 14.58 -5.95
N ASP A 386 -17.37 15.51 -5.06
CA ASP A 386 -16.34 16.52 -5.33
C ASP A 386 -14.94 15.91 -5.42
N ALA A 387 -14.61 14.96 -4.53
CA ALA A 387 -13.35 14.23 -4.61
C ALA A 387 -13.24 13.44 -5.92
N ASP A 388 -14.31 12.76 -6.34
CA ASP A 388 -14.33 12.03 -7.61
C ASP A 388 -14.15 12.96 -8.82
N LEU A 389 -14.79 14.14 -8.80
CA LEU A 389 -14.65 15.14 -9.85
C LEU A 389 -13.23 15.72 -9.93
N ILE A 390 -12.67 16.15 -8.80
CA ILE A 390 -11.29 16.69 -8.72
C ILE A 390 -10.31 15.63 -9.23
N ARG A 391 -10.45 14.38 -8.78
CA ARG A 391 -9.58 13.28 -9.17
C ARG A 391 -9.70 12.93 -10.66
N ALA A 392 -10.91 12.88 -11.19
CA ALA A 392 -11.14 12.60 -12.60
C ALA A 392 -10.44 13.62 -13.53
N VAL A 393 -10.24 14.84 -13.06
CA VAL A 393 -9.64 15.93 -13.84
C VAL A 393 -8.13 16.07 -13.58
N LEU A 394 -7.67 15.87 -12.34
CA LEU A 394 -6.27 16.08 -11.97
C LEU A 394 -5.41 14.82 -11.99
N GLU A 395 -6.00 13.62 -11.98
CA GLU A 395 -5.28 12.33 -11.93
C GLU A 395 -5.09 11.68 -13.30
N ASP A 396 -4.75 12.48 -14.32
CA ASP A 396 -4.35 11.94 -15.62
C ASP A 396 -3.07 11.09 -15.48
N PRO A 397 -3.04 9.83 -15.92
CA PRO A 397 -1.83 9.01 -15.94
C PRO A 397 -0.63 9.67 -16.63
N ALA A 398 -0.87 10.52 -17.64
CA ALA A 398 0.19 11.28 -18.32
C ALA A 398 0.76 12.42 -17.47
N ALA A 399 -0.04 12.94 -16.52
CA ALA A 399 0.36 13.94 -15.55
C ALA A 399 0.97 13.34 -14.28
N ALA A 400 0.94 12.01 -14.12
CA ALA A 400 1.47 11.35 -12.93
C ALA A 400 2.98 11.59 -12.79
N TRP A 401 3.37 12.18 -11.67
CA TRP A 401 4.77 12.45 -11.37
C TRP A 401 5.53 11.16 -11.10
N SER A 402 6.74 11.05 -11.65
CA SER A 402 7.55 9.82 -11.65
C SER A 402 9.00 10.11 -11.26
N GLY A 403 9.21 11.07 -10.37
CA GLY A 403 10.53 11.62 -10.06
C GLY A 403 10.78 12.94 -10.78
N ASP A 404 11.71 13.73 -10.25
CA ASP A 404 12.27 14.86 -10.98
C ASP A 404 13.19 14.31 -12.07
N ARG A 405 12.59 13.94 -13.21
CA ARG A 405 13.34 13.62 -14.44
C ARG A 405 13.87 14.93 -15.03
N ASP A 406 14.78 15.57 -14.32
CA ASP A 406 15.74 16.57 -14.81
C ASP A 406 16.63 17.05 -13.65
N THR A 407 17.75 16.35 -13.44
CA THR A 407 19.04 17.00 -13.18
C THR A 407 20.13 16.11 -13.78
N ASP A 408 20.78 16.61 -14.82
CA ASP A 408 22.07 16.22 -15.37
C ASP A 408 22.81 15.05 -14.69
N VAL A 409 22.53 13.83 -15.16
CA VAL A 409 23.64 12.94 -15.48
C VAL A 409 23.92 13.17 -16.95
N ALA A 410 24.70 14.22 -17.22
CA ALA A 410 25.37 14.35 -18.49
C ALA A 410 26.01 12.99 -18.81
N GLN A 411 25.54 12.37 -19.89
CA GLN A 411 26.33 11.36 -20.57
C GLN A 411 27.65 12.03 -20.92
N ALA A 412 28.67 11.85 -20.08
CA ALA A 412 30.02 12.20 -20.46
C ALA A 412 30.37 11.32 -21.67
N PRO A 413 30.66 11.91 -22.84
CA PRO A 413 31.14 11.11 -23.95
C PRO A 413 32.48 10.52 -23.52
N CYS A 414 32.54 9.18 -23.54
CA CYS A 414 33.78 8.43 -23.42
C CYS A 414 34.71 8.94 -24.53
N THR A 415 35.64 9.81 -24.17
CA THR A 415 36.69 10.26 -25.08
C THR A 415 37.91 9.41 -24.77
N ASP A 416 38.21 8.52 -25.71
CA ASP A 416 39.50 7.86 -25.83
C ASP A 416 40.63 8.90 -25.70
N ARG A 417 41.47 8.69 -24.69
CA ARG A 417 42.88 9.09 -24.65
C ARG A 417 43.51 8.40 -23.43
N ASP A 418 44.21 7.30 -23.70
CA ASP A 418 45.64 7.17 -23.39
C ASP A 418 46.13 5.81 -23.86
N ALA A 419 46.63 5.78 -25.10
CA ALA A 419 47.63 4.83 -25.54
C ALA A 419 48.97 5.58 -25.57
N ALA A 420 49.78 5.35 -24.54
CA ALA A 420 51.23 5.46 -24.55
C ALA A 420 51.78 4.20 -23.88
#